data_AF-A0A0C2MY11-F1
#
_entry.id   AF-A0A0C2MY11-F1
#
_cell.length_a   1.000
_cell.length_b   1.000
_cell.length_c   1.000
_cell.angle_alpha   90.00
_cell.angle_beta   90.00
_cell.angle_gamma   90.00
#
_symmetry.space_group_name_H-M   'P 1'
#
loop_
_entity.id
_entity.type
_entity.pdbx_description
1 polymer ?
#
loop_
_entity_poly.entity_id
_entity_poly.type
_entity_poly.pdbx_seq_one_letter_code
_entity_poly.pdbx_strand_id
1 'polypeptide(L)'
;MVATILFIQILQVYLAILDDVGQVERKANTAEFSVENTKITVEAEIRIEYSVETGESYEFYPNEIKGVEYIGSYLIIKYQQRQKGLAELKCEISNLDTEIETSKCQASIPNKDTGETFNYFIAYTFKFNKNTRYEFSDHIIVFKIGPDRLSITFQKLLIKFSGYTKKYTWSPPPNYRVYAYGHLTDIISNFEEYGGEIIDENDPDAPSITEEPSKDETVEEDADQTHPEDDKEVEQNKETEENKKAEDNKEGEENKKVEDNENDQEEETANKRSWIIFLPVIIGLSVMAVIIAVLVYFNINRQRKTSMA
;
A
#
# COMPACT_ATOMS: atom_id res chain seq x y z
N MET A 1 -29.27 -3.06 40.64
CA MET A 1 -29.48 -4.20 39.71
C MET A 1 -29.84 -3.74 38.31
N VAL A 2 -31.01 -3.14 38.03
CA VAL A 2 -31.34 -2.68 36.66
C VAL A 2 -30.34 -1.64 36.13
N ALA A 3 -30.08 -0.56 36.88
CA ALA A 3 -29.12 0.48 36.46
C ALA A 3 -27.69 -0.04 36.28
N THR A 4 -27.25 -1.02 37.08
CA THR A 4 -25.94 -1.66 36.95
C THR A 4 -25.85 -2.55 35.71
N ILE A 5 -26.93 -3.21 35.31
CA ILE A 5 -26.98 -3.97 34.04
C ILE A 5 -26.92 -3.01 32.85
N LEU A 6 -27.69 -1.92 32.90
CA LEU A 6 -27.68 -0.87 31.86
C LEU A 6 -26.27 -0.26 31.68
N PHE A 7 -25.59 0.06 32.78
CA PHE A 7 -24.23 0.60 32.75
C PHE A 7 -23.22 -0.38 32.13
N ILE A 8 -23.31 -1.68 32.44
CA ILE A 8 -22.45 -2.70 31.83
C ILE A 8 -22.69 -2.81 30.32
N GLN A 9 -23.95 -2.79 29.87
CA GLN A 9 -24.28 -2.81 28.44
C GLN A 9 -23.76 -1.57 27.70
N ILE A 10 -23.92 -0.37 28.27
CA ILE A 10 -23.37 0.87 27.71
C ILE A 10 -21.83 0.81 27.65
N LEU A 11 -21.18 0.28 28.68
CA LEU A 11 -19.72 0.12 28.71
C LEU A 11 -19.24 -0.89 27.66
N GLN A 12 -19.95 -2.01 27.44
CA GLN A 12 -19.61 -2.98 26.40
C GLN A 12 -19.74 -2.39 24.99
N VAL A 13 -20.82 -1.64 24.72
CA VAL A 13 -20.98 -0.92 23.43
C VAL A 13 -19.90 0.14 23.25
N TYR A 14 -19.56 0.90 24.31
CA TYR A 14 -18.51 1.91 24.25
C TYR A 14 -17.12 1.31 24.01
N LEU A 15 -16.78 0.17 24.62
CA LEU A 15 -15.53 -0.54 24.37
C LEU A 15 -15.46 -1.06 22.93
N ALA A 16 -16.54 -1.65 22.41
CA ALA A 16 -16.59 -2.08 21.00
C ALA A 16 -16.40 -0.91 20.01
N ILE A 17 -16.98 0.26 20.32
CA ILE A 17 -16.76 1.49 19.52
C ILE A 17 -15.32 2.00 19.64
N LEU A 18 -14.66 1.86 20.81
CA LEU A 18 -13.26 2.24 20.96
C LEU A 18 -12.30 1.32 20.19
N ASP A 19 -12.57 0.01 20.15
CA ASP A 19 -11.78 -0.95 19.35
C ASP A 19 -11.93 -0.66 17.84
N ASP A 20 -13.12 -0.26 17.39
CA ASP A 20 -13.42 0.13 16.01
C ASP A 20 -12.75 1.47 15.64
N VAL A 21 -12.96 2.53 16.44
CA VAL A 21 -12.35 3.87 16.28
C VAL A 21 -10.83 3.90 16.57
N GLY A 22 -10.29 2.78 17.06
CA GLY A 22 -8.86 2.52 17.20
C GLY A 22 -8.20 2.03 15.92
N GLN A 23 -8.95 1.41 14.99
CA GLN A 23 -8.41 0.90 13.73
C GLN A 23 -8.30 2.04 12.71
N VAL A 24 -7.15 2.70 12.72
CA VAL A 24 -6.63 3.40 11.53
C VAL A 24 -6.65 2.38 10.38
N GLU A 25 -7.35 2.69 9.29
CA GLU A 25 -7.45 1.82 8.11
C GLU A 25 -6.06 1.60 7.51
N ARG A 26 -5.40 0.52 7.95
CA ARG A 26 -4.17 0.04 7.32
C ARG A 26 -4.53 -0.42 5.92
N LYS A 27 -4.15 0.38 4.92
CA LYS A 27 -4.32 -0.01 3.52
C LYS A 27 -3.67 -1.38 3.32
N ALA A 28 -4.37 -2.32 2.68
CA ALA A 28 -3.88 -3.69 2.51
C ALA A 28 -2.56 -3.77 1.71
N ASN A 29 -2.22 -2.73 0.96
CA ASN A 29 -0.99 -2.57 0.20
C ASN A 29 0.16 -1.87 0.97
N THR A 30 -0.01 -1.55 2.26
CA THR A 30 1.01 -0.88 3.08
C THR A 30 1.49 -1.76 4.24
N ALA A 31 2.81 -1.89 4.40
CA ALA A 31 3.44 -2.52 5.54
C ALA A 31 4.43 -1.58 6.23
N GLU A 32 4.50 -1.67 7.56
CA GLU A 32 5.63 -1.16 8.35
C GLU A 32 6.25 -2.32 9.11
N PHE A 33 7.58 -2.45 9.03
CA PHE A 33 8.35 -3.49 9.70
C PHE A 33 9.76 -2.99 10.04
N SER A 34 10.54 -3.80 10.76
CA SER A 34 11.95 -3.53 11.02
C SER A 34 12.78 -4.74 10.61
N VAL A 35 13.89 -4.48 9.92
CA VAL A 35 14.94 -5.47 9.67
C VAL A 35 16.11 -5.06 10.56
N GLU A 36 16.35 -5.83 11.61
CA GLU A 36 17.29 -5.52 12.70
C GLU A 36 17.03 -4.13 13.31
N ASN A 37 17.89 -3.15 13.01
CA ASN A 37 17.79 -1.76 13.50
C ASN A 37 17.10 -0.80 12.50
N THR A 38 16.85 -1.23 11.26
CA THR A 38 16.35 -0.38 10.18
C THR A 38 14.82 -0.52 10.10
N LYS A 39 14.05 0.55 10.37
CA LYS A 39 12.60 0.55 10.11
C LYS A 39 12.38 0.78 8.62
N ILE A 40 11.46 0.01 8.04
CA ILE A 40 11.07 0.06 6.63
C ILE A 40 9.55 0.23 6.53
N THR A 41 9.11 1.17 5.71
CA THR A 41 7.71 1.32 5.27
C THR A 41 7.64 1.04 3.77
N VAL A 42 6.76 0.14 3.36
CA VAL A 42 6.52 -0.22 1.94
C VAL A 42 5.05 0.02 1.60
N GLU A 43 4.77 0.75 0.53
CA GLU A 43 3.43 0.89 -0.07
C GLU A 43 3.48 0.42 -1.54
N ALA A 44 2.74 -0.63 -1.88
CA ALA A 44 2.92 -1.40 -3.11
C ALA A 44 1.63 -1.59 -3.92
N GLU A 45 1.39 -0.71 -4.88
CA GLU A 45 0.29 -0.80 -5.86
C GLU A 45 0.77 -1.59 -7.09
N ILE A 46 0.83 -2.93 -6.92
CA ILE A 46 1.39 -3.86 -7.91
C ILE A 46 0.28 -4.70 -8.56
N ARG A 47 0.24 -4.72 -9.90
CA ARG A 47 -0.54 -5.68 -10.71
C ARG A 47 0.39 -6.82 -11.16
N ILE A 48 -0.06 -8.06 -11.01
CA ILE A 48 0.63 -9.25 -11.55
C ILE A 48 -0.23 -9.83 -12.67
N GLU A 49 0.37 -10.01 -13.84
CA GLU A 49 -0.21 -10.67 -15.00
C GLU A 49 0.69 -11.86 -15.36
N TYR A 50 0.10 -13.05 -15.52
CA TYR A 50 0.80 -14.27 -15.88
C TYR A 50 0.09 -14.96 -17.05
N SER A 51 0.83 -15.27 -18.12
CA SER A 51 0.31 -15.87 -19.35
C SER A 51 1.03 -17.18 -19.67
N VAL A 52 0.26 -18.24 -19.87
CA VAL A 52 0.74 -19.55 -20.36
C VAL A 52 0.79 -19.61 -21.89
N GLU A 53 1.61 -20.51 -22.43
CA GLU A 53 1.67 -20.80 -23.88
C GLU A 53 0.30 -21.16 -24.50
N THR A 54 -0.62 -21.75 -23.72
CA THR A 54 -1.99 -22.10 -24.14
C THR A 54 -2.88 -20.87 -24.43
N GLY A 55 -2.46 -19.67 -24.03
CA GLY A 55 -3.19 -18.41 -24.19
C GLY A 55 -4.10 -18.02 -23.02
N GLU A 56 -4.11 -18.80 -21.94
CA GLU A 56 -4.84 -18.46 -20.71
C GLU A 56 -4.08 -17.38 -19.90
N SER A 57 -4.79 -16.47 -19.23
CA SER A 57 -4.19 -15.41 -18.41
C SER A 57 -4.71 -15.34 -16.98
N TYR A 58 -3.77 -15.22 -16.04
CA TYR A 58 -4.00 -15.01 -14.62
C TYR A 58 -3.64 -13.56 -14.31
N GLU A 59 -4.53 -12.86 -13.61
CA GLU A 59 -4.40 -11.42 -13.38
C GLU A 59 -4.84 -11.11 -11.97
N PHE A 60 -4.01 -10.35 -11.26
CA PHE A 60 -4.21 -9.94 -9.88
C PHE A 60 -3.94 -8.44 -9.77
N TYR A 61 -4.96 -7.69 -9.34
CA TYR A 61 -4.94 -6.23 -9.32
C TYR A 61 -4.57 -5.67 -7.92
N PRO A 62 -4.10 -4.42 -7.79
CA PRO A 62 -3.71 -3.84 -6.50
C PRO A 62 -4.84 -3.83 -5.45
N ASN A 63 -6.09 -3.66 -5.87
CA ASN A 63 -7.27 -3.74 -4.98
C ASN A 63 -7.60 -5.18 -4.52
N GLU A 64 -6.94 -6.19 -5.07
CA GLU A 64 -7.06 -7.60 -4.67
C GLU A 64 -6.02 -8.02 -3.64
N ILE A 65 -4.98 -7.19 -3.40
CA ILE A 65 -4.04 -7.35 -2.30
C ILE A 65 -4.81 -7.45 -0.97
N LYS A 66 -4.44 -8.41 -0.13
CA LYS A 66 -5.03 -8.65 1.21
C LYS A 66 -4.09 -8.25 2.33
N GLY A 67 -2.80 -8.27 2.08
CA GLY A 67 -1.78 -7.82 3.01
C GLY A 67 -0.41 -7.79 2.34
N VAL A 68 0.40 -6.83 2.77
CA VAL A 68 1.85 -6.88 2.68
C VAL A 68 2.34 -7.21 4.10
N GLU A 69 3.09 -8.29 4.24
CA GLU A 69 3.52 -8.84 5.53
C GLU A 69 5.04 -9.07 5.54
N TYR A 70 5.69 -8.87 6.68
CA TYR A 70 7.08 -9.25 6.89
C TYR A 70 7.18 -10.33 7.97
N ILE A 71 7.69 -11.51 7.61
CA ILE A 71 7.74 -12.70 8.48
C ILE A 71 9.10 -13.37 8.39
N GLY A 72 9.86 -13.35 9.50
CA GLY A 72 11.22 -13.89 9.56
C GLY A 72 12.18 -13.00 8.77
N SER A 73 12.65 -13.52 7.63
CA SER A 73 13.41 -12.77 6.61
C SER A 73 12.58 -12.45 5.35
N TYR A 74 11.28 -12.77 5.30
CA TYR A 74 10.49 -12.69 4.06
C TYR A 74 9.50 -11.54 4.03
N LEU A 75 9.57 -10.71 2.99
CA LEU A 75 8.49 -9.82 2.57
C LEU A 75 7.51 -10.60 1.70
N ILE A 76 6.22 -10.54 2.01
CA ILE A 76 5.17 -11.35 1.40
C ILE A 76 3.99 -10.45 1.00
N ILE A 77 3.69 -10.38 -0.29
CA ILE A 77 2.52 -9.68 -0.85
C ILE A 77 1.49 -10.72 -1.27
N LYS A 78 0.33 -10.72 -0.61
CA LYS A 78 -0.73 -11.71 -0.85
C LYS A 78 -1.92 -11.10 -1.59
N TYR A 79 -2.34 -11.73 -2.67
CA TYR A 79 -3.53 -11.39 -3.44
C TYR A 79 -4.62 -12.43 -3.22
N GLN A 80 -5.88 -12.03 -3.13
CA GLN A 80 -7.02 -12.96 -3.06
C GLN A 80 -8.13 -12.52 -4.02
N GLN A 81 -8.19 -13.17 -5.17
CA GLN A 81 -9.29 -13.05 -6.11
C GLN A 81 -10.31 -14.15 -5.86
N ARG A 82 -11.61 -13.83 -5.87
CA ARG A 82 -12.70 -14.81 -5.66
C ARG A 82 -12.61 -15.98 -6.65
N GLN A 83 -12.35 -15.66 -7.91
CA GLN A 83 -12.34 -16.65 -8.99
C GLN A 83 -10.98 -17.30 -9.25
N LYS A 84 -9.83 -16.64 -9.06
CA LYS A 84 -8.50 -17.28 -9.27
C LYS A 84 -7.84 -17.88 -8.01
N GLY A 85 -8.20 -17.44 -6.81
CA GLY A 85 -7.65 -18.00 -5.55
C GLY A 85 -6.67 -17.05 -4.85
N LEU A 86 -5.75 -17.61 -4.05
CA LEU A 86 -4.69 -16.85 -3.37
C LEU A 86 -3.38 -16.96 -4.15
N ALA A 87 -2.85 -15.82 -4.60
CA ALA A 87 -1.52 -15.72 -5.19
C ALA A 87 -0.57 -14.98 -4.23
N GLU A 88 0.71 -15.32 -4.28
CA GLU A 88 1.72 -14.79 -3.35
C GLU A 88 2.98 -14.37 -4.12
N LEU A 89 3.45 -13.14 -3.90
CA LEU A 89 4.82 -12.72 -4.26
C LEU A 89 5.63 -12.61 -2.97
N LYS A 90 6.65 -13.46 -2.83
CA LYS A 90 7.45 -13.61 -1.62
C LYS A 90 8.93 -13.41 -1.93
N CYS A 91 9.59 -12.47 -1.28
CA CYS A 91 11.02 -12.21 -1.44
C CYS A 91 11.74 -12.32 -0.09
N GLU A 92 12.99 -12.76 -0.10
CA GLU A 92 13.85 -12.67 1.07
C GLU A 92 14.46 -11.25 1.14
N ILE A 93 14.52 -10.71 2.35
CA ILE A 93 15.10 -9.41 2.68
C ILE A 93 16.28 -9.65 3.61
N SER A 94 17.41 -8.98 3.37
CA SER A 94 18.54 -8.97 4.30
C SER A 94 19.08 -7.57 4.56
N ASN A 95 19.65 -7.38 5.76
CA ASN A 95 20.27 -6.14 6.18
C ASN A 95 21.77 -6.19 5.85
N LEU A 96 22.23 -5.27 5.00
CA LEU A 96 23.65 -4.99 4.83
C LEU A 96 23.97 -3.70 5.61
N ASP A 97 25.23 -3.23 5.63
CA ASP A 97 25.58 -2.04 6.43
C ASP A 97 24.81 -0.80 5.96
N THR A 98 24.98 -0.42 4.70
CA THR A 98 24.38 0.77 4.05
C THR A 98 23.15 0.46 3.19
N GLU A 99 22.82 -0.81 2.96
CA GLU A 99 21.79 -1.24 2.02
C GLU A 99 20.78 -2.21 2.66
N ILE A 100 19.58 -2.28 2.08
CA ILE A 100 18.67 -3.41 2.21
C ILE A 100 18.69 -4.19 0.90
N GLU A 101 18.98 -5.49 0.97
CA GLU A 101 18.94 -6.38 -0.19
C GLU A 101 17.60 -7.13 -0.23
N THR A 102 16.94 -7.13 -1.40
CA THR A 102 15.78 -7.97 -1.71
C THR A 102 16.19 -9.02 -2.75
N SER A 103 16.17 -10.30 -2.39
CA SER A 103 16.60 -11.39 -3.27
C SER A 103 15.72 -12.64 -3.16
N LYS A 104 15.98 -13.64 -4.01
CA LYS A 104 15.30 -14.96 -4.03
C LYS A 104 13.76 -14.86 -4.11
N CYS A 105 13.26 -13.89 -4.87
CA CYS A 105 11.83 -13.68 -5.03
C CYS A 105 11.14 -14.90 -5.69
N GLN A 106 9.98 -15.28 -5.20
CA GLN A 106 9.13 -16.34 -5.72
C GLN A 106 7.71 -15.81 -5.93
N ALA A 107 7.20 -15.87 -7.15
CA ALA A 107 5.78 -15.68 -7.45
C ALA A 107 5.08 -17.05 -7.49
N SER A 108 4.02 -17.20 -6.70
CA SER A 108 3.22 -18.42 -6.58
C SER A 108 1.79 -18.13 -7.04
N ILE A 109 1.38 -18.74 -8.16
CA ILE A 109 0.14 -18.43 -8.87
C ILE A 109 -0.72 -19.70 -8.99
N PRO A 110 -1.91 -19.75 -8.37
CA PRO A 110 -2.77 -20.93 -8.43
C PRO A 110 -3.46 -21.09 -9.79
N ASN A 111 -3.44 -22.30 -10.34
CA ASN A 111 -4.33 -22.73 -11.40
C ASN A 111 -5.59 -23.34 -10.79
N LYS A 112 -6.77 -22.81 -11.14
CA LYS A 112 -8.05 -23.29 -10.62
C LYS A 112 -8.54 -24.58 -11.27
N ASP A 113 -8.15 -24.81 -12.51
CA ASP A 113 -8.72 -25.85 -13.37
C ASP A 113 -7.93 -27.16 -13.25
N THR A 114 -6.62 -27.08 -13.01
CA THR A 114 -5.80 -28.24 -12.59
C THR A 114 -5.67 -28.39 -11.07
N GLY A 115 -5.87 -27.31 -10.31
CA GLY A 115 -5.62 -27.26 -8.86
C GLY A 115 -4.14 -27.14 -8.49
N GLU A 116 -3.25 -27.01 -9.46
CA GLU A 116 -1.81 -26.86 -9.26
C GLU A 116 -1.45 -25.41 -8.87
N THR A 117 -0.21 -25.18 -8.44
CA THR A 117 0.33 -23.84 -8.24
C THR A 117 1.59 -23.69 -9.09
N PHE A 118 1.56 -22.74 -10.02
CA PHE A 118 2.73 -22.32 -10.76
C PHE A 118 3.67 -21.57 -9.82
N ASN A 119 4.97 -21.92 -9.83
CA ASN A 119 5.96 -21.35 -8.93
C ASN A 119 7.14 -20.81 -9.74
N TYR A 120 7.35 -19.50 -9.70
CA TYR A 120 8.33 -18.79 -10.51
C TYR A 120 9.36 -18.08 -9.65
N PHE A 121 10.61 -18.55 -9.73
CA PHE A 121 11.75 -17.91 -9.10
C PHE A 121 12.25 -16.76 -9.97
N ILE A 122 12.37 -15.59 -9.35
CA ILE A 122 12.99 -14.38 -9.89
C ILE A 122 14.38 -14.33 -9.25
N ALA A 123 15.41 -14.68 -10.04
CA ALA A 123 16.79 -14.81 -9.58
C ALA A 123 17.53 -13.47 -9.41
N TYR A 124 16.91 -12.35 -9.80
CA TYR A 124 17.40 -10.99 -9.61
C TYR A 124 17.56 -10.63 -8.12
N THR A 125 18.56 -9.80 -7.84
CA THR A 125 18.84 -9.25 -6.51
C THR A 125 18.80 -7.73 -6.57
N PHE A 126 17.92 -7.11 -5.80
CA PHE A 126 17.76 -5.65 -5.76
C PHE A 126 18.38 -5.07 -4.49
N LYS A 127 19.18 -4.01 -4.61
CA LYS A 127 19.86 -3.35 -3.49
C LYS A 127 19.41 -1.90 -3.37
N PHE A 128 18.85 -1.56 -2.21
CA PHE A 128 18.30 -0.25 -1.91
C PHE A 128 19.16 0.43 -0.84
N ASN A 129 19.70 1.61 -1.13
CA ASN A 129 20.49 2.37 -0.17
C ASN A 129 19.57 2.89 0.95
N LYS A 130 19.90 2.60 2.22
CA LYS A 130 19.09 2.98 3.38
C LYS A 130 18.90 4.49 3.53
N ASN A 131 19.81 5.29 3.00
CA ASN A 131 19.74 6.73 3.05
C ASN A 131 18.76 7.33 2.00
N THR A 132 18.16 6.48 1.15
CA THR A 132 17.33 6.89 0.02
C THR A 132 15.91 6.33 0.13
N ARG A 133 14.90 7.21 0.12
CA ARG A 133 13.49 6.87 -0.14
C ARG A 133 13.31 6.64 -1.65
N TYR A 134 12.73 5.51 -2.04
CA TYR A 134 12.49 5.17 -3.44
C TYR A 134 11.02 5.29 -3.81
N GLU A 135 10.72 5.94 -4.93
CA GLU A 135 9.39 6.01 -5.54
C GLU A 135 9.47 5.61 -7.02
N PHE A 136 8.92 4.43 -7.34
CA PHE A 136 8.76 3.94 -8.70
C PHE A 136 7.27 4.02 -9.10
N SER A 137 6.95 4.56 -10.28
CA SER A 137 5.60 4.54 -10.85
C SER A 137 5.58 4.02 -12.29
N ASP A 138 4.46 3.46 -12.73
CA ASP A 138 4.21 3.00 -14.10
C ASP A 138 5.25 2.02 -14.71
N HIS A 139 6.00 1.30 -13.88
CA HIS A 139 7.01 0.34 -14.31
C HIS A 139 6.38 -1.00 -14.73
N ILE A 140 6.87 -1.58 -15.83
CA ILE A 140 6.50 -2.95 -16.26
C ILE A 140 7.77 -3.79 -16.40
N ILE A 141 7.94 -4.81 -15.55
CA ILE A 141 9.00 -5.81 -15.68
C ILE A 141 8.39 -7.11 -16.22
N VAL A 142 8.86 -7.56 -17.39
CA VAL A 142 8.37 -8.76 -18.08
C VAL A 142 9.44 -9.85 -18.02
N PHE A 143 9.21 -10.83 -17.15
CA PHE A 143 10.01 -12.04 -17.03
C PHE A 143 9.57 -13.06 -18.08
N LYS A 144 10.50 -13.50 -18.94
CA LYS A 144 10.31 -14.63 -19.86
C LYS A 144 10.71 -15.93 -19.17
N ILE A 145 9.82 -16.92 -19.16
CA ILE A 145 10.01 -18.17 -18.41
C ILE A 145 9.66 -19.35 -19.32
N GLY A 146 10.61 -19.77 -20.15
CA GLY A 146 10.33 -20.70 -21.25
C GLY A 146 9.39 -20.06 -22.27
N PRO A 147 8.26 -20.68 -22.64
CA PRO A 147 7.25 -20.05 -23.49
C PRO A 147 6.36 -19.06 -22.70
N ASP A 148 6.23 -19.27 -21.39
CA ASP A 148 5.34 -18.52 -20.50
C ASP A 148 5.90 -17.15 -20.12
N ARG A 149 5.04 -16.27 -19.61
CA ARG A 149 5.38 -14.87 -19.29
C ARG A 149 4.79 -14.44 -17.96
N LEU A 150 5.63 -13.88 -17.08
CA LEU A 150 5.22 -13.21 -15.86
C LEU A 150 5.52 -11.71 -16.00
N SER A 151 4.49 -10.88 -15.98
CA SER A 151 4.59 -9.42 -16.01
C SER A 151 4.21 -8.85 -14.64
N ILE A 152 5.15 -8.15 -14.02
CA ILE A 152 4.93 -7.41 -12.77
C ILE A 152 4.89 -5.93 -13.11
N THR A 153 3.74 -5.30 -12.87
CA THR A 153 3.51 -3.88 -13.13
C THR A 153 3.38 -3.13 -11.80
N PHE A 154 4.35 -2.27 -11.51
CA PHE A 154 4.33 -1.38 -10.35
C PHE A 154 3.64 -0.08 -10.81
N GLN A 155 2.34 0.06 -10.53
CA GLN A 155 1.64 1.32 -10.77
C GLN A 155 2.22 2.40 -9.84
N LYS A 156 2.46 2.00 -8.58
CA LYS A 156 3.25 2.75 -7.61
C LYS A 156 3.93 1.80 -6.63
N LEU A 157 5.21 2.01 -6.36
CA LEU A 157 5.97 1.37 -5.28
C LEU A 157 6.76 2.44 -4.54
N LEU A 158 6.41 2.64 -3.27
CA LEU A 158 7.13 3.50 -2.34
C LEU A 158 7.87 2.62 -1.33
N ILE A 159 9.17 2.86 -1.16
CA ILE A 159 10.01 2.26 -0.12
C ILE A 159 10.65 3.41 0.68
N LYS A 160 10.33 3.51 1.96
CA LYS A 160 10.92 4.47 2.90
C LYS A 160 11.67 3.73 4.00
N PHE A 161 12.92 4.10 4.24
CA PHE A 161 13.69 3.71 5.42
C PHE A 161 13.62 4.84 6.45
N SER A 162 13.75 4.54 7.74
CA SER A 162 13.79 5.58 8.78
C SER A 162 15.09 6.40 8.72
N GLY A 163 14.97 7.73 8.62
CA GLY A 163 16.13 8.63 8.65
C GLY A 163 16.85 8.78 7.31
N TYR A 164 16.13 8.63 6.20
CA TYR A 164 16.65 8.92 4.86
C TYR A 164 16.96 10.42 4.69
N THR A 165 17.96 10.77 3.89
CA THR A 165 18.26 12.16 3.49
C THR A 165 18.18 12.40 1.98
N LYS A 166 17.86 11.36 1.20
CA LYS A 166 17.69 11.43 -0.25
C LYS A 166 16.38 10.81 -0.70
N LYS A 167 15.85 11.30 -1.81
CA LYS A 167 14.70 10.73 -2.52
C LYS A 167 15.11 10.38 -3.94
N TYR A 168 14.90 9.14 -4.34
CA TYR A 168 14.95 8.67 -5.72
C TYR A 168 13.53 8.56 -6.29
N THR A 169 13.27 9.20 -7.43
CA THR A 169 12.00 9.09 -8.16
C THR A 169 12.23 8.61 -9.59
N TRP A 170 11.52 7.56 -10.01
CA TRP A 170 11.54 7.09 -11.40
C TRP A 170 10.13 6.83 -11.92
N SER A 171 9.81 7.46 -13.04
CA SER A 171 8.61 7.21 -13.83
C SER A 171 9.01 7.17 -15.30
N PRO A 172 9.18 5.98 -15.92
CA PRO A 172 9.56 5.86 -17.31
C PRO A 172 8.39 6.21 -18.24
N PRO A 173 8.63 6.42 -19.55
CA PRO A 173 7.56 6.71 -20.51
C PRO A 173 6.48 5.60 -20.52
N PRO A 174 5.19 5.95 -20.72
CA PRO A 174 4.10 4.97 -20.73
C PRO A 174 4.36 3.81 -21.70
N ASN A 175 4.14 2.58 -21.22
CA ASN A 175 4.44 1.31 -21.91
C ASN A 175 5.94 0.93 -22.03
N TYR A 176 6.84 1.62 -21.34
CA TYR A 176 8.22 1.14 -21.15
C TYR A 176 8.21 -0.23 -20.46
N ARG A 177 9.00 -1.18 -20.98
CA ARG A 177 9.05 -2.58 -20.50
C ARG A 177 10.49 -3.02 -20.32
N VAL A 178 10.86 -3.32 -19.08
CA VAL A 178 12.12 -3.99 -18.75
C VAL A 178 11.92 -5.49 -19.03
N TYR A 179 12.69 -6.05 -19.96
CA TYR A 179 12.64 -7.49 -20.24
C TYR A 179 13.69 -8.23 -19.42
N ALA A 180 13.22 -8.94 -18.40
CA ALA A 180 14.05 -9.75 -17.52
C ALA A 180 14.06 -11.22 -17.98
N TYR A 181 15.17 -11.92 -17.76
CA TYR A 181 15.29 -13.35 -18.07
C TYR A 181 15.40 -14.11 -16.75
N GLY A 182 14.44 -14.98 -16.43
CA GLY A 182 14.31 -15.57 -15.08
C GLY A 182 15.48 -16.43 -14.59
N HIS A 183 16.45 -16.74 -15.45
CA HIS A 183 17.67 -17.48 -15.13
C HIS A 183 18.90 -16.60 -14.86
N LEU A 184 18.80 -15.27 -15.05
CA LEU A 184 19.88 -14.34 -14.75
C LEU A 184 19.85 -13.95 -13.27
N THR A 185 21.02 -13.99 -12.63
CA THR A 185 21.23 -13.63 -11.23
C THR A 185 21.77 -12.20 -11.12
N ASP A 186 21.24 -11.28 -11.92
CA ASP A 186 21.77 -9.92 -12.01
C ASP A 186 21.51 -9.17 -10.70
N ILE A 187 22.50 -8.40 -10.27
CA ILE A 187 22.37 -7.47 -9.14
C ILE A 187 21.98 -6.10 -9.71
N ILE A 188 20.82 -5.61 -9.28
CA ILE A 188 20.32 -4.27 -9.61
C ILE A 188 20.51 -3.38 -8.37
N SER A 189 21.55 -2.57 -8.44
CA SER A 189 21.90 -1.46 -7.55
C SER A 189 22.01 -0.18 -8.39
N ASN A 190 22.27 0.97 -7.78
CA ASN A 190 22.49 2.24 -8.49
C ASN A 190 21.38 2.54 -9.53
N PHE A 191 20.12 2.64 -9.07
CA PHE A 191 18.96 2.78 -9.96
C PHE A 191 19.04 3.99 -10.91
N GLU A 192 19.89 4.97 -10.58
CA GLU A 192 20.25 6.15 -11.35
C GLU A 192 20.88 5.80 -12.72
N GLU A 193 21.60 4.68 -12.81
CA GLU A 193 22.17 4.15 -14.07
C GLU A 193 21.08 3.71 -15.07
N TYR A 194 19.86 3.46 -14.59
CA TYR A 194 18.69 3.07 -15.38
C TYR A 194 17.74 4.26 -15.63
N GLY A 195 18.04 5.44 -15.06
CA GLY A 195 17.24 6.65 -15.13
C GLY A 195 16.66 7.06 -13.78
N GLY A 196 15.62 7.90 -13.81
CA GLY A 196 15.09 8.55 -12.61
C GLY A 196 15.95 9.72 -12.15
N GLU A 197 15.59 10.30 -11.01
CA GLU A 197 16.24 11.49 -10.43
C GLU A 197 16.46 11.27 -8.92
N ILE A 198 17.67 11.57 -8.42
CA ILE A 198 17.91 11.80 -7.00
C ILE A 198 17.73 13.29 -6.70
N ILE A 199 17.00 13.60 -5.64
CA ILE A 199 17.04 14.87 -4.92
C ILE A 199 17.38 14.64 -3.44
N ASP A 200 18.00 15.61 -2.79
CA ASP A 200 18.14 15.56 -1.32
C ASP A 200 16.79 15.90 -0.67
N GLU A 201 16.27 15.00 0.17
CA GLU A 201 15.01 15.12 0.90
C GLU A 201 15.23 14.52 2.30
N ASN A 202 15.26 15.36 3.32
CA ASN A 202 15.36 14.90 4.70
C ASN A 202 14.02 14.32 5.17
N ASP A 203 14.07 13.13 5.78
CA ASP A 203 12.91 12.49 6.38
C ASP A 203 12.22 13.41 7.42
N PRO A 204 10.95 13.82 7.21
CA PRO A 204 10.24 14.68 8.16
C PRO A 204 9.95 13.98 9.50
N ASP A 205 10.03 12.64 9.55
CA ASP A 205 9.90 11.85 10.78
C ASP A 205 11.25 11.66 11.50
N ALA A 206 12.38 12.09 10.92
CA ALA A 206 13.67 11.99 11.58
C ALA A 206 13.72 12.89 12.83
N PRO A 207 14.27 12.41 13.96
CA PRO A 207 14.53 13.27 15.10
C PRO A 207 15.54 14.33 14.66
N SER A 208 15.14 15.60 14.71
CA SER A 208 16.01 16.73 14.36
C SER A 208 17.31 16.67 15.18
N ILE A 209 18.39 16.23 14.52
CA ILE A 209 19.72 16.18 15.12
C ILE A 209 20.15 17.62 15.29
N THR A 210 19.90 18.16 16.48
CA THR A 210 20.47 19.44 16.90
C THR A 210 21.95 19.17 17.10
N GLU A 211 22.75 19.47 16.06
CA GLU A 211 24.19 19.24 16.05
C GLU A 211 24.83 19.97 17.23
N GLU A 212 25.21 19.22 18.29
CA GLU A 212 26.20 19.72 19.23
C GLU A 212 27.51 19.89 18.45
N PRO A 213 28.12 21.09 18.41
CA PRO A 213 29.20 21.38 17.49
C PRO A 213 30.42 20.52 17.79
N SER A 214 30.63 19.51 16.95
CA SER A 214 31.87 18.73 16.91
C SER A 214 33.02 19.67 16.59
N LYS A 215 34.08 19.62 17.41
CA LYS A 215 35.28 20.41 17.16
C LYS A 215 36.06 19.82 16.00
N ASP A 216 36.69 20.72 15.26
CA ASP A 216 37.54 20.44 14.11
C ASP A 216 38.56 19.31 14.39
N GLU A 217 38.62 18.34 13.50
CA GLU A 217 39.89 17.70 13.11
C GLU A 217 40.14 17.96 11.63
N THR A 218 41.41 18.06 11.27
CA THR A 218 41.85 18.88 10.13
C THR A 218 41.88 18.11 8.81
N VAL A 219 41.58 18.81 7.72
CA VAL A 219 41.80 18.34 6.34
C VAL A 219 43.29 18.09 6.08
N GLU A 220 43.62 16.93 5.53
CA GLU A 220 44.74 16.81 4.58
C GLU A 220 44.17 16.60 3.17
N GLU A 221 44.82 17.25 2.20
CA GLU A 221 44.37 17.45 0.82
C GLU A 221 45.42 16.82 -0.10
N ASP A 222 45.00 15.96 -1.02
CA ASP A 222 45.86 15.46 -2.10
C ASP A 222 45.05 15.25 -3.39
N ALA A 223 45.71 15.35 -4.54
CA ALA A 223 45.07 15.63 -5.83
C ALA A 223 45.55 14.71 -6.98
N ASP A 224 45.19 15.08 -8.23
CA ASP A 224 45.63 14.48 -9.51
C ASP A 224 45.08 13.05 -9.85
N GLN A 225 44.79 12.66 -11.11
CA GLN A 225 44.80 13.40 -12.40
C GLN A 225 43.93 12.70 -13.50
N THR A 226 43.24 13.49 -14.34
CA THR A 226 42.83 13.26 -15.77
C THR A 226 42.19 11.96 -16.33
N HIS A 227 41.01 12.10 -16.98
CA HIS A 227 40.69 11.93 -18.43
C HIS A 227 41.38 10.84 -19.33
N PRO A 228 40.81 10.42 -20.51
CA PRO A 228 39.60 10.90 -21.20
C PRO A 228 38.63 9.84 -21.79
N GLU A 229 37.71 10.35 -22.62
CA GLU A 229 36.61 9.78 -23.42
C GLU A 229 36.92 8.57 -24.33
N ASP A 230 35.86 7.84 -24.74
CA ASP A 230 35.76 7.18 -26.07
C ASP A 230 34.27 7.07 -26.51
N ASP A 231 34.00 7.22 -27.81
CA ASP A 231 32.66 7.37 -28.39
C ASP A 231 32.00 6.03 -28.81
N LYS A 232 30.66 5.99 -28.87
CA LYS A 232 29.92 5.53 -30.08
C LYS A 232 28.40 5.73 -30.03
N GLU A 233 27.89 6.44 -31.03
CA GLU A 233 26.49 6.34 -31.48
C GLU A 233 26.25 5.01 -32.23
N VAL A 234 25.02 4.45 -32.13
CA VAL A 234 24.44 3.63 -33.19
C VAL A 234 22.96 3.99 -33.34
N GLU A 235 22.61 4.51 -34.52
CA GLU A 235 21.26 4.86 -34.95
C GLU A 235 20.56 3.65 -35.61
N GLN A 236 19.21 3.55 -35.52
CA GLN A 236 18.25 3.36 -36.64
C GLN A 236 16.98 2.53 -36.33
N ASN A 237 15.84 3.23 -36.41
CA ASN A 237 14.65 2.93 -37.20
C ASN A 237 14.00 1.52 -37.19
N LYS A 238 12.71 1.46 -36.80
CA LYS A 238 11.64 1.21 -37.80
C LYS A 238 10.22 1.57 -37.37
N GLU A 239 9.41 1.98 -38.35
CA GLU A 239 7.96 2.20 -38.29
C GLU A 239 7.17 0.93 -38.69
N THR A 240 5.89 0.82 -38.26
CA THR A 240 4.70 0.18 -38.91
C THR A 240 3.55 0.36 -37.88
N GLU A 241 2.43 1.09 -38.03
CA GLU A 241 1.41 1.32 -39.09
C GLU A 241 0.05 0.61 -38.76
N GLU A 242 -1.07 1.30 -39.08
CA GLU A 242 -2.53 1.04 -38.90
C GLU A 242 -3.08 -0.38 -38.54
N ASN A 243 -4.19 -0.54 -37.78
CA ASN A 243 -5.58 -0.36 -38.31
C ASN A 243 -6.79 -0.42 -37.32
N LYS A 244 -7.69 0.58 -37.44
CA LYS A 244 -9.19 0.61 -37.62
C LYS A 244 -10.22 -0.30 -36.87
N LYS A 245 -11.42 0.32 -36.62
CA LYS A 245 -12.79 -0.22 -36.29
C LYS A 245 -13.01 -0.77 -34.85
N ALA A 246 -14.17 -0.73 -34.14
CA ALA A 246 -15.63 -0.61 -34.41
C ALA A 246 -16.32 -1.93 -34.88
N GLU A 247 -17.60 -2.28 -34.65
CA GLU A 247 -18.91 -1.63 -34.30
C GLU A 247 -19.73 -2.58 -33.32
N ASP A 248 -20.87 -2.32 -32.60
CA ASP A 248 -21.72 -1.17 -32.19
C ASP A 248 -22.90 -1.60 -31.20
N ASN A 249 -23.55 -0.66 -30.45
CA ASN A 249 -24.90 -0.63 -29.78
C ASN A 249 -25.43 -1.66 -28.71
N LYS A 250 -26.10 -1.17 -27.61
CA LYS A 250 -27.55 -1.43 -27.26
C LYS A 250 -28.14 -0.88 -25.92
N GLU A 251 -29.49 -0.90 -25.80
CA GLU A 251 -30.39 -0.26 -24.80
C GLU A 251 -31.18 -1.23 -23.86
N GLY A 252 -31.90 -0.67 -22.86
CA GLY A 252 -32.96 -1.29 -22.02
C GLY A 252 -32.99 -0.68 -20.60
N GLU A 253 -34.02 -0.04 -20.03
CA GLU A 253 -35.45 -0.41 -19.75
C GLU A 253 -35.59 -1.58 -18.73
N GLU A 254 -36.48 -1.57 -17.71
CA GLU A 254 -37.58 -0.64 -17.34
C GLU A 254 -38.00 -0.72 -15.83
N ASN A 255 -38.55 0.39 -15.30
CA ASN A 255 -39.64 0.59 -14.31
C ASN A 255 -39.98 -0.27 -13.04
N LYS A 256 -40.64 0.44 -12.08
CA LYS A 256 -41.69 0.04 -11.08
C LYS A 256 -41.26 0.06 -9.58
N LYS A 257 -41.73 0.88 -8.61
CA LYS A 257 -42.97 1.68 -8.29
C LYS A 257 -43.91 0.96 -7.27
N VAL A 258 -44.64 1.74 -6.41
CA VAL A 258 -45.78 1.37 -5.51
C VAL A 258 -45.38 0.81 -4.12
N GLU A 259 -45.96 1.19 -2.95
CA GLU A 259 -46.80 2.34 -2.49
C GLU A 259 -46.79 2.45 -0.94
N ASP A 260 -47.47 3.47 -0.41
CA ASP A 260 -47.58 3.86 1.00
C ASP A 260 -48.45 2.95 1.90
N ASN A 261 -48.43 3.21 3.22
CA ASN A 261 -49.68 3.27 3.98
C ASN A 261 -49.60 4.08 5.28
N GLU A 262 -50.72 4.71 5.62
CA GLU A 262 -50.95 5.44 6.87
C GLU A 262 -51.44 4.48 7.98
N ASN A 263 -51.32 4.89 9.25
CA ASN A 263 -52.51 5.14 10.07
C ASN A 263 -52.18 5.92 11.34
N ASP A 264 -53.22 6.56 11.87
CA ASP A 264 -53.15 7.64 12.86
C ASP A 264 -53.88 7.28 14.17
N GLN A 265 -53.67 8.11 15.20
CA GLN A 265 -54.56 8.40 16.35
C GLN A 265 -55.27 7.29 17.18
N GLU A 266 -55.00 7.31 18.49
CA GLU A 266 -55.98 7.33 19.62
C GLU A 266 -55.16 7.57 20.92
N GLU A 267 -55.08 8.78 21.49
CA GLU A 267 -56.04 9.59 22.25
C GLU A 267 -56.01 9.34 23.79
N GLU A 268 -56.38 10.37 24.58
CA GLU A 268 -55.88 10.65 25.92
C GLU A 268 -56.46 9.79 27.07
N THR A 269 -55.64 9.39 28.06
CA THR A 269 -56.10 9.17 29.47
C THR A 269 -54.99 9.12 30.55
N ALA A 270 -53.81 9.74 30.36
CA ALA A 270 -52.63 9.49 31.22
C ALA A 270 -52.09 10.65 32.10
N ASN A 271 -52.54 11.91 31.89
CA ASN A 271 -51.72 13.11 32.15
C ASN A 271 -51.56 13.57 33.63
N LYS A 272 -51.67 12.68 34.63
CA LYS A 272 -51.42 13.02 36.06
C LYS A 272 -50.59 12.00 36.88
N ARG A 273 -50.13 10.88 36.30
CA ARG A 273 -49.12 10.01 36.93
C ARG A 273 -47.72 10.09 36.28
N SER A 274 -47.60 10.61 35.05
CA SER A 274 -46.34 10.53 34.28
C SER A 274 -45.17 11.36 34.80
N TRP A 275 -45.39 12.47 35.52
CA TRP A 275 -44.29 13.38 35.92
C TRP A 275 -43.20 12.71 36.78
N ILE A 276 -43.58 11.73 37.62
CA ILE A 276 -42.62 10.96 38.44
C ILE A 276 -41.78 10.00 37.58
N ILE A 277 -42.31 9.55 36.44
CA ILE A 277 -41.62 8.66 35.49
C ILE A 277 -40.70 9.47 34.56
N PHE A 278 -41.13 10.66 34.13
CA PHE A 278 -40.32 11.50 33.23
C PHE A 278 -39.09 12.12 33.91
N LEU A 279 -39.14 12.43 35.21
CA LEU A 279 -38.02 13.09 35.89
C LEU A 279 -36.68 12.33 35.82
N PRO A 280 -36.59 11.01 36.08
CA PRO A 280 -35.35 10.24 35.85
C PRO A 280 -34.99 10.11 34.36
N VAL A 281 -35.97 10.13 33.43
CA VAL A 281 -35.70 10.12 31.98
C VAL A 281 -35.04 11.43 31.54
N ILE A 282 -35.52 12.58 32.02
CA ILE A 282 -34.94 13.90 31.74
C ILE A 282 -33.51 13.98 32.28
N ILE A 283 -33.26 13.47 33.49
CA ILE A 283 -31.91 13.39 34.06
C ILE A 283 -31.01 12.47 33.22
N GLY A 284 -31.50 11.31 32.80
CA GLY A 284 -30.76 10.38 31.93
C GLY A 284 -30.41 10.99 30.57
N LEU A 285 -31.37 11.65 29.91
CA LEU A 285 -31.16 12.36 28.65
C LEU A 285 -30.16 13.52 28.80
N SER A 286 -30.21 14.27 29.91
CA SER A 286 -29.25 15.33 30.21
C SER A 286 -27.82 14.79 30.37
N VAL A 287 -27.64 13.70 31.12
CA VAL A 287 -26.33 13.03 31.29
C VAL A 287 -25.83 12.48 29.95
N MET A 288 -26.69 11.84 29.15
CA MET A 288 -26.34 11.37 27.81
C MET A 288 -25.94 12.51 26.88
N ALA A 289 -26.65 13.64 26.90
CA ALA A 289 -26.31 14.82 26.10
C ALA A 289 -24.94 15.41 26.49
N VAL A 290 -24.60 15.44 27.78
CA VAL A 290 -23.26 15.85 28.26
C VAL A 290 -22.18 14.87 27.79
N ILE A 291 -22.41 13.55 27.88
CA ILE A 291 -21.47 12.53 27.39
C ILE A 291 -21.25 12.69 25.87
N ILE A 292 -22.31 12.84 25.08
CA ILE A 292 -22.24 13.06 23.64
C ILE A 292 -21.47 14.35 23.32
N ALA A 293 -21.75 15.46 24.02
CA ALA A 293 -21.04 16.72 23.82
C ALA A 293 -19.53 16.61 24.13
N VAL A 294 -19.14 15.87 25.18
CA VAL A 294 -17.74 15.58 25.50
C VAL A 294 -17.08 14.73 24.42
N LEU A 295 -17.74 13.66 23.93
CA LEU A 295 -17.20 12.82 22.86
C LEU A 295 -17.04 13.57 21.54
N VAL A 296 -18.02 14.41 21.17
CA VAL A 296 -17.93 15.30 19.99
C VAL A 296 -16.79 16.30 20.14
N TYR A 297 -16.62 16.91 21.31
CA TYR A 297 -15.49 17.82 21.59
C TYR A 297 -14.14 17.10 21.46
N PHE A 298 -13.99 15.90 22.03
CA PHE A 298 -12.76 15.11 21.90
C PHE A 298 -12.45 14.73 20.45
N ASN A 299 -13.46 14.31 19.66
CA ASN A 299 -13.25 13.97 18.25
C ASN A 299 -12.86 15.19 17.41
N ILE A 300 -13.51 16.35 17.60
CA ILE A 300 -13.13 17.61 16.92
C ILE A 300 -11.69 18.01 17.30
N ASN A 301 -11.30 17.86 18.57
CA ASN A 301 -9.97 18.21 19.03
C ASN A 301 -8.88 17.21 18.59
N ARG A 302 -9.22 15.92 18.41
CA ARG A 302 -8.36 14.89 17.80
C ARG A 302 -8.08 15.24 16.34
N GLN A 303 -9.14 15.50 15.56
CA GLN A 303 -9.04 15.87 14.14
C GLN A 303 -8.19 17.14 13.90
N ARG A 304 -8.32 18.15 14.77
CA ARG A 304 -7.49 19.38 14.70
C ARG A 304 -6.01 19.15 14.97
N LYS A 305 -5.63 18.12 15.75
CA LYS A 305 -4.22 17.79 15.97
C LYS A 305 -3.61 17.05 14.78
N THR A 306 -4.38 16.17 14.14
CA THR A 306 -3.99 15.44 12.91
C THR A 306 -4.06 16.29 11.64
N SER A 307 -4.37 17.59 11.76
CA SER A 307 -4.31 18.57 10.65
C SER A 307 -3.31 19.72 10.94
N MET A 308 -2.41 19.52 11.90
CA MET A 308 -1.33 20.46 12.30
C MET A 308 0.02 19.76 12.45
N ALA A 309 0.08 18.47 12.10
CA ALA A 309 1.25 17.64 11.86
C ALA A 309 1.07 17.07 10.44
#